data_AF-A0A9E2FK60-F1
#
_entry.id   AF-A0A9E2FK60-F1
#
_cell.length_a   1.000
_cell.length_b   1.000
_cell.length_c   1.000
_cell.angle_alpha   90.00
_cell.angle_beta   90.00
_cell.angle_gamma   90.00
#
_symmetry.space_group_name_H-M   'P 1'
#
loop_
_entity.id
_entity.type
_entity.pdbx_description
1 polymer ?
#
loop_
_entity_poly.entity_id
_entity_poly.type
_entity_poly.pdbx_seq_one_letter_code
_entity_poly.pdbx_strand_id
1 'polypeptide(L)'
;LRKAVSGMLGSPRWLDWRASNVYALRLDTLLRWLEGLRAEQPAITAEACHHALLRLFVIYGRSDDSDGAIGDRICLLAQLHADARTHGASSPEQLAAALLKLQLADQWGMIALPAYVPALGETGMAHYGNLLEQQWVREQAGTQPAQVSVRRLLEDWYTGSGQIDRLIELQSASLSRASDFLRLIDTCRRHDRARQALQWAERAAKAFPDDNRVLDVLAPLLLEAGFAEEALPIRWRQFQRSAGADTYLALRAAAEDAWPQWRTRALAWAQEGEQGVIGLRVELLVAEQSLGEALALARQHKCEAGALITLARAIERDHPEQAAVFYRRVIEAILPTRTGRYDDVISLLKTLRRVMGDAAAQAYASQLRDRFPAKRRFTDDLARAGLIPS
;
A
#
# COMPACT_ATOMS: atom_id res chain seq x y z
N LEU A 1 3.60 -45.46 -1.08
CA LEU A 1 3.98 -44.05 -0.83
C LEU A 1 2.90 -43.22 -0.12
N ARG A 2 1.66 -43.12 -0.64
CA ARG A 2 0.58 -42.31 -0.01
C ARG A 2 0.31 -42.63 1.47
N LYS A 3 0.41 -43.90 1.88
CA LYS A 3 0.31 -44.32 3.29
C LYS A 3 1.44 -43.75 4.16
N ALA A 4 2.67 -43.73 3.64
CA ALA A 4 3.83 -43.17 4.34
C ALA A 4 3.68 -41.64 4.51
N VAL A 5 3.32 -40.94 3.44
CA VAL A 5 3.01 -39.50 3.48
C VAL A 5 1.91 -39.21 4.51
N SER A 6 0.79 -39.93 4.44
CA SER A 6 -0.29 -39.78 5.42
C SER A 6 0.17 -40.04 6.86
N GLY A 7 1.05 -41.03 7.06
CA GLY A 7 1.62 -41.33 8.37
C GLY A 7 2.47 -40.17 8.91
N MET A 8 3.30 -39.56 8.07
CA MET A 8 4.14 -38.40 8.45
C MET A 8 3.30 -37.15 8.75
N LEU A 9 2.20 -36.94 8.01
CA LEU A 9 1.28 -35.82 8.22
C LEU A 9 0.35 -36.02 9.43
N GLY A 10 0.16 -37.24 9.91
CA GLY A 10 -0.73 -37.56 11.04
C GLY A 10 -2.21 -37.43 10.71
N SER A 11 -3.07 -37.16 11.69
CA SER A 11 -4.50 -36.90 11.49
C SER A 11 -4.83 -35.42 11.70
N PRO A 12 -5.82 -34.83 10.98
CA PRO A 12 -6.20 -33.45 11.17
C PRO A 12 -6.71 -33.21 12.59
N ARG A 13 -6.06 -32.32 13.34
CA ARG A 13 -6.44 -31.88 14.67
C ARG A 13 -6.16 -30.38 14.78
N TRP A 14 -6.78 -29.72 15.77
CA TRP A 14 -6.45 -28.33 16.06
C TRP A 14 -4.99 -28.20 16.48
N LEU A 15 -4.27 -27.26 15.88
CA LEU A 15 -2.90 -26.87 16.25
C LEU A 15 -2.94 -25.42 16.75
N ASP A 16 -2.56 -25.21 18.02
CA ASP A 16 -2.28 -23.87 18.53
C ASP A 16 -0.96 -23.33 17.96
N TRP A 17 -0.70 -22.04 18.16
CA TRP A 17 0.50 -21.35 17.67
C TRP A 17 1.83 -22.09 17.94
N ARG A 18 2.02 -22.68 19.14
CA ARG A 18 3.25 -23.42 19.46
C ARG A 18 3.28 -24.76 18.73
N ALA A 19 2.15 -25.47 18.71
CA ALA A 19 2.02 -26.75 18.03
C ALA A 19 2.19 -26.61 16.51
N SER A 20 1.74 -25.50 15.92
CA SER A 20 1.94 -25.17 14.51
C SER A 20 3.41 -25.06 14.15
N ASN A 21 4.17 -24.29 14.94
CA ASN A 21 5.62 -24.15 14.78
C ASN A 21 6.36 -25.50 14.90
N VAL A 22 6.00 -26.34 15.87
CA VAL A 22 6.57 -27.69 15.99
C VAL A 22 6.17 -28.60 14.83
N TYR A 23 4.94 -28.47 14.34
CA TYR A 23 4.44 -29.23 13.21
C TYR A 23 5.16 -28.84 11.91
N ALA A 24 5.42 -27.54 11.69
CA ALA A 24 6.18 -27.03 10.55
C ALA A 24 7.58 -27.67 10.46
N LEU A 25 8.31 -27.81 11.57
CA LEU A 25 9.60 -28.50 11.61
C LEU A 25 9.52 -29.98 11.21
N ARG A 26 8.37 -30.65 11.45
CA ARG A 26 8.16 -32.03 10.98
C ARG A 26 7.98 -32.07 9.46
N LEU A 27 7.36 -31.05 8.88
CA LEU A 27 7.21 -30.94 7.43
C LEU A 27 8.56 -30.80 6.72
N ASP A 28 9.56 -30.19 7.36
CA ASP A 28 10.94 -30.13 6.82
C ASP A 28 11.55 -31.53 6.60
N THR A 29 11.09 -32.54 7.35
CA THR A 29 11.51 -33.93 7.13
C THR A 29 10.79 -34.56 5.94
N LEU A 30 9.51 -34.26 5.75
CA LEU A 30 8.75 -34.70 4.58
C LEU A 30 9.31 -34.08 3.30
N LEU A 31 9.58 -32.77 3.31
CA LEU A 31 10.14 -32.03 2.18
C LEU A 31 11.48 -32.61 1.74
N ARG A 32 12.44 -32.73 2.65
CA ARG A 32 13.77 -33.32 2.34
C ARG A 32 13.67 -34.73 1.78
N TRP A 33 12.76 -35.55 2.30
CA TRP A 33 12.55 -36.91 1.79
C TRP A 33 11.98 -36.92 0.37
N LEU A 34 10.99 -36.07 0.09
CA LEU A 34 10.39 -35.95 -1.24
C LEU A 34 11.36 -35.31 -2.27
N GLU A 35 12.18 -34.35 -1.83
CA GLU A 35 13.25 -33.76 -2.64
C GLU A 35 14.26 -34.81 -3.10
N GLY A 36 14.72 -35.67 -2.18
CA GLY A 36 15.61 -36.78 -2.52
C GLY A 36 14.99 -37.74 -3.53
N LEU A 37 13.71 -38.08 -3.36
CA LEU A 37 12.99 -38.97 -4.27
C LEU A 37 12.80 -38.37 -5.67
N ARG A 38 12.69 -37.04 -5.80
CA ARG A 38 12.46 -36.35 -7.09
C ARG A 38 13.53 -36.68 -8.12
N ALA A 39 14.79 -36.79 -7.71
CA ALA A 39 15.90 -37.04 -8.64
C ALA A 39 15.82 -38.42 -9.30
N GLU A 40 15.29 -39.41 -8.58
CA GLU A 40 15.20 -40.80 -9.05
C GLU A 40 13.84 -41.11 -9.71
N GLN A 41 12.75 -40.57 -9.14
CA GLN A 41 11.39 -40.97 -9.46
C GLN A 41 10.43 -39.76 -9.48
N PRO A 42 10.57 -38.82 -10.44
CA PRO A 42 9.83 -37.55 -10.45
C PRO A 42 8.31 -37.73 -10.49
N ALA A 43 7.79 -38.69 -11.28
CA ALA A 43 6.35 -38.94 -11.36
C ALA A 43 5.75 -39.39 -10.02
N ILE A 44 6.47 -40.26 -9.30
CA ILE A 44 6.05 -40.78 -8.00
C ILE A 44 6.12 -39.68 -6.94
N THR A 45 7.16 -38.84 -6.97
CA THR A 45 7.26 -37.65 -6.11
C THR A 45 6.11 -36.70 -6.35
N ALA A 46 5.74 -36.44 -7.60
CA ALA A 46 4.62 -35.56 -7.94
C ALA A 46 3.30 -36.07 -7.34
N GLU A 47 3.00 -37.37 -7.45
CA GLU A 47 1.81 -37.94 -6.82
C GLU A 47 1.83 -37.84 -5.29
N ALA A 48 3.00 -38.03 -4.68
CA ALA A 48 3.17 -37.91 -3.24
C ALA A 48 2.93 -36.48 -2.75
N CYS A 49 3.49 -35.50 -3.46
CA CYS A 49 3.29 -34.09 -3.17
C CYS A 49 1.83 -33.69 -3.35
N HIS A 50 1.17 -34.12 -4.44
CA HIS A 50 -0.25 -33.84 -4.68
C HIS A 50 -1.13 -34.35 -3.53
N HIS A 51 -0.90 -35.59 -3.08
CA HIS A 51 -1.61 -36.16 -1.93
C HIS A 51 -1.30 -35.43 -0.62
N ALA A 52 -0.05 -35.04 -0.42
CA ALA A 52 0.37 -34.28 0.77
C ALA A 52 -0.30 -32.89 0.81
N LEU A 53 -0.36 -32.17 -0.30
CA LEU A 53 -0.98 -30.84 -0.40
C LEU A 53 -2.47 -30.88 -0.04
N LEU A 54 -3.24 -31.78 -0.66
CA LEU A 54 -4.68 -31.95 -0.35
C LEU A 54 -4.92 -32.22 1.13
N ARG A 55 -4.04 -33.01 1.75
CA ARG A 55 -4.11 -33.27 3.19
C ARG A 55 -3.70 -32.08 4.04
N LEU A 56 -2.66 -31.37 3.62
CA LEU A 56 -2.14 -30.21 4.34
C LEU A 56 -3.13 -29.06 4.33
N PHE A 57 -3.91 -28.84 3.28
CA PHE A 57 -5.00 -27.86 3.27
C PHE A 57 -6.02 -28.12 4.39
N VAL A 58 -6.38 -29.38 4.62
CA VAL A 58 -7.30 -29.75 5.71
C VAL A 58 -6.69 -29.51 7.09
N ILE A 59 -5.39 -29.76 7.25
CA ILE A 59 -4.67 -29.54 8.51
C ILE A 59 -4.48 -28.04 8.77
N TYR A 60 -4.09 -27.30 7.73
CA TYR A 60 -3.83 -25.88 7.77
C TYR A 60 -5.08 -25.08 8.14
N GLY A 61 -6.25 -25.44 7.60
CA GLY A 61 -7.53 -24.86 8.01
C GLY A 61 -7.95 -25.14 9.46
N ARG A 62 -7.15 -25.91 10.21
CA ARG A 62 -7.32 -26.19 11.65
C ARG A 62 -6.08 -25.80 12.45
N SER A 63 -5.28 -24.86 11.94
CA SER A 63 -4.04 -24.44 12.57
C SER A 63 -4.05 -22.94 12.82
N ASP A 64 -3.60 -22.51 14.00
CA ASP A 64 -3.14 -21.14 14.22
C ASP A 64 -1.72 -21.02 13.70
N ASP A 65 -1.57 -20.60 12.45
CA ASP A 65 -0.30 -20.39 11.78
C ASP A 65 -0.03 -18.90 11.56
N SER A 66 -0.27 -18.10 12.60
CA SER A 66 -0.07 -16.64 12.53
C SER A 66 1.36 -16.22 12.14
N ASP A 67 2.37 -17.07 12.41
CA ASP A 67 3.76 -16.85 11.98
C ASP A 67 4.01 -17.28 10.51
N GLY A 68 3.05 -17.94 9.86
CA GLY A 68 3.17 -18.45 8.49
C GLY A 68 4.05 -19.69 8.33
N ALA A 69 4.50 -20.31 9.42
CA ALA A 69 5.50 -21.37 9.39
C ALA A 69 5.02 -22.62 8.62
N ILE A 70 3.77 -23.05 8.82
CA ILE A 70 3.19 -24.17 8.05
C ILE A 70 2.92 -23.73 6.61
N GLY A 71 2.37 -22.54 6.41
CA GLY A 71 2.09 -21.97 5.09
C GLY A 71 3.33 -21.96 4.20
N ASP A 72 4.48 -21.53 4.72
CA ASP A 72 5.76 -21.53 4.01
C ASP A 72 6.14 -22.92 3.51
N ARG A 73 5.95 -23.97 4.33
CA ARG A 73 6.26 -25.36 3.92
C ARG A 73 5.27 -25.89 2.90
N ILE A 74 4.00 -25.45 2.95
CA ILE A 74 3.03 -25.78 1.91
C ILE A 74 3.44 -25.14 0.58
N CYS A 75 3.91 -23.89 0.59
CA CYS A 75 4.45 -23.22 -0.60
C CYS A 75 5.70 -23.93 -1.16
N LEU A 76 6.62 -24.38 -0.30
CA LEU A 76 7.78 -25.18 -0.71
C LEU A 76 7.37 -26.52 -1.33
N LEU A 77 6.42 -27.22 -0.72
CA LEU A 77 5.84 -28.44 -1.28
C LEU A 77 5.11 -28.18 -2.60
N ALA A 78 4.45 -27.02 -2.68
CA ALA A 78 3.98 -26.29 -3.87
C ALA A 78 4.93 -26.40 -5.04
N GLN A 79 6.10 -25.80 -4.82
CA GLN A 79 7.17 -25.72 -5.79
C GLN A 79 7.71 -27.11 -6.14
N LEU A 80 7.94 -27.95 -5.14
CA LEU A 80 8.44 -29.31 -5.36
C LEU A 80 7.48 -30.14 -6.24
N HIS A 81 6.17 -30.00 -6.04
CA HIS A 81 5.16 -30.64 -6.87
C HIS A 81 5.23 -30.15 -8.33
N ALA A 82 5.34 -28.84 -8.55
CA ALA A 82 5.44 -28.25 -9.88
C ALA A 82 6.72 -28.71 -10.61
N ASP A 83 7.86 -28.70 -9.91
CA ASP A 83 9.15 -29.16 -10.44
C ASP A 83 9.11 -30.66 -10.81
N ALA A 84 8.50 -31.49 -9.96
CA ALA A 84 8.35 -32.91 -10.21
C ALA A 84 7.41 -33.20 -11.40
N ARG A 85 6.35 -32.39 -11.58
CA ARG A 85 5.44 -32.49 -12.73
C ARG A 85 6.09 -32.09 -14.05
N THR A 86 7.02 -31.14 -14.03
CA THR A 86 7.78 -30.74 -15.23
C THR A 86 8.62 -31.89 -15.78
N HIS A 87 9.07 -32.82 -14.91
CA HIS A 87 9.92 -33.95 -15.28
C HIS A 87 9.18 -35.30 -15.34
N GLY A 88 7.87 -35.32 -15.05
CA GLY A 88 7.05 -36.53 -14.98
C GLY A 88 6.23 -36.75 -16.25
N ALA A 89 6.04 -38.02 -16.64
CA ALA A 89 5.17 -38.37 -17.76
C ALA A 89 3.69 -38.23 -17.36
N SER A 90 3.07 -37.09 -17.67
CA SER A 90 1.62 -36.90 -17.63
C SER A 90 1.22 -36.04 -18.82
N SER A 91 0.04 -36.28 -19.41
CA SER A 91 -0.40 -35.39 -20.49
C SER A 91 -0.68 -33.98 -19.92
N PRO A 92 -0.42 -32.91 -20.68
CA PRO A 92 -0.69 -31.55 -20.26
C PRO A 92 -2.13 -31.31 -19.77
N GLU A 93 -3.11 -31.98 -20.36
CA GLU A 93 -4.54 -31.87 -20.02
C GLU A 93 -4.85 -32.54 -18.69
N GLN A 94 -4.24 -33.71 -18.42
CA GLN A 94 -4.36 -34.39 -17.14
C GLN A 94 -3.76 -33.54 -16.01
N LEU A 95 -2.63 -32.88 -16.28
CA LEU A 95 -2.02 -31.94 -15.34
C LEU A 95 -2.93 -30.73 -15.10
N ALA A 96 -3.51 -30.14 -16.14
CA ALA A 96 -4.44 -29.02 -16.04
C ALA A 96 -5.64 -29.35 -15.14
N ALA A 97 -6.27 -30.51 -15.36
CA ALA A 97 -7.40 -30.98 -14.55
C ALA A 97 -7.00 -31.23 -13.08
N ALA A 98 -5.83 -31.85 -12.86
CA ALA A 98 -5.31 -32.09 -11.52
C ALA A 98 -4.95 -30.78 -10.79
N LEU A 99 -4.39 -29.80 -11.50
CA LEU A 99 -4.04 -28.49 -10.96
C LEU A 99 -5.29 -27.72 -10.55
N LEU A 100 -6.31 -27.65 -11.41
CA LEU A 100 -7.57 -26.97 -11.08
C LEU A 100 -8.19 -27.59 -9.83
N LYS A 101 -8.28 -28.92 -9.75
CA LYS A 101 -8.78 -29.60 -8.55
C LYS A 101 -7.98 -29.24 -7.29
N LEU A 102 -6.66 -29.12 -7.42
CA LEU A 102 -5.78 -28.75 -6.31
C LEU A 102 -6.02 -27.30 -5.86
N GLN A 103 -6.14 -26.37 -6.80
CA GLN A 103 -6.42 -24.95 -6.53
C GLN A 103 -7.81 -24.73 -5.93
N LEU A 104 -8.82 -25.49 -6.36
CA LEU A 104 -10.16 -25.43 -5.76
C LEU A 104 -10.19 -25.95 -4.30
N ALA A 105 -9.26 -26.83 -3.94
CA ALA A 105 -9.09 -27.29 -2.55
C ALA A 105 -8.27 -26.31 -1.69
N ASP A 106 -7.52 -25.41 -2.32
CA ASP A 106 -6.67 -24.43 -1.69
C ASP A 106 -7.43 -23.13 -1.43
N GLN A 107 -7.88 -22.95 -0.19
CA GLN A 107 -8.63 -21.75 0.22
C GLN A 107 -7.73 -20.53 0.48
N TRP A 108 -6.41 -20.70 0.40
CA TRP A 108 -5.43 -19.67 0.78
C TRP A 108 -4.63 -19.13 -0.40
N GLY A 109 -4.68 -19.79 -1.56
CA GLY A 109 -3.97 -19.37 -2.78
C GLY A 109 -2.47 -19.65 -2.73
N MET A 110 -2.07 -20.73 -2.06
CA MET A 110 -0.71 -21.26 -2.01
C MET A 110 -0.29 -21.94 -3.34
N ILE A 111 -1.24 -22.40 -4.15
CA ILE A 111 -1.00 -23.04 -5.44
C ILE A 111 -1.05 -22.01 -6.56
N ALA A 112 0.12 -21.49 -6.93
CA ALA A 112 0.26 -20.49 -7.99
C ALA A 112 0.36 -21.12 -9.40
N LEU A 113 -0.51 -20.69 -10.32
CA LEU A 113 -0.50 -21.13 -11.72
C LEU A 113 0.86 -20.95 -12.43
N PRO A 114 1.60 -19.83 -12.25
CA PRO A 114 2.88 -19.62 -12.94
C PRO A 114 3.91 -20.75 -12.76
N ALA A 115 3.94 -21.41 -11.59
CA ALA A 115 4.87 -22.51 -11.33
C ALA A 115 4.61 -23.73 -12.23
N TYR A 116 3.39 -23.90 -12.74
CA TYR A 116 2.99 -25.05 -13.56
C TYR A 116 3.02 -24.76 -15.06
N VAL A 117 3.18 -23.50 -15.47
CA VAL A 117 3.19 -23.09 -16.89
C VAL A 117 4.21 -23.89 -17.72
N PRO A 118 5.46 -24.13 -17.27
CA PRO A 118 6.43 -24.91 -18.05
C PRO A 118 5.98 -26.35 -18.33
N ALA A 119 5.30 -26.98 -17.38
CA ALA A 119 4.82 -28.36 -17.50
C ALA A 119 3.51 -28.47 -18.30
N LEU A 120 2.67 -27.43 -18.24
CA LEU A 120 1.40 -27.37 -18.97
C LEU A 120 1.63 -27.06 -20.46
N GLY A 121 2.59 -26.20 -20.78
CA GLY A 121 2.73 -25.65 -22.13
C GLY A 121 1.43 -24.99 -22.63
N GLU A 122 1.37 -24.68 -23.92
CA GLU A 122 0.20 -24.01 -24.51
C GLU A 122 -1.07 -24.87 -24.45
N THR A 123 -0.97 -26.16 -24.79
CA THR A 123 -2.11 -27.08 -24.81
C THR A 123 -2.73 -27.28 -23.43
N GLY A 124 -1.91 -27.49 -22.41
CA GLY A 124 -2.38 -27.62 -21.03
C GLY A 124 -2.98 -26.32 -20.50
N MET A 125 -2.39 -25.16 -20.84
CA MET A 125 -2.93 -23.85 -20.46
C MET A 125 -4.29 -23.55 -21.10
N ALA A 126 -4.47 -23.89 -22.38
CA ALA A 126 -5.78 -23.75 -23.05
C ALA A 126 -6.83 -24.68 -22.42
N HIS A 127 -6.46 -25.94 -22.13
CA HIS A 127 -7.35 -26.88 -21.46
C HIS A 127 -7.72 -26.42 -20.04
N TYR A 128 -6.74 -25.90 -19.28
CA TYR A 128 -6.95 -25.34 -17.95
C TYR A 128 -7.96 -24.18 -17.98
N GLY A 129 -7.81 -23.24 -18.92
CA GLY A 129 -8.74 -22.13 -19.12
C GLY A 129 -10.18 -22.60 -19.38
N ASN A 130 -10.34 -23.55 -20.31
CA ASN A 130 -11.65 -24.13 -20.63
C ASN A 130 -12.30 -24.80 -19.40
N LEU A 131 -11.54 -25.56 -18.62
CA LEU A 131 -12.04 -26.19 -17.40
C LEU A 131 -12.46 -25.15 -16.35
N LEU A 132 -11.68 -24.08 -16.21
CA LEU A 132 -11.93 -23.02 -15.24
C LEU A 132 -13.19 -22.22 -15.60
N GLU A 133 -13.40 -21.89 -16.87
CA GLU A 133 -14.63 -21.26 -17.35
C GLU A 133 -15.86 -22.17 -17.16
N GLN A 134 -15.73 -23.47 -17.46
CA GLN A 134 -16.81 -24.44 -17.19
C GLN A 134 -17.13 -24.53 -15.70
N GLN A 135 -16.12 -24.50 -14.84
CA GLN A 135 -16.31 -24.51 -13.39
C GLN A 135 -17.03 -23.25 -12.93
N TRP A 136 -16.69 -22.08 -13.47
CA TRP A 136 -17.37 -20.84 -13.16
C TRP A 136 -18.85 -20.87 -13.52
N VAL A 137 -19.20 -21.37 -14.71
CA VAL A 137 -20.61 -21.53 -15.12
C VAL A 137 -21.38 -22.40 -14.13
N ARG A 138 -20.78 -23.49 -13.62
CA ARG A 138 -21.41 -24.35 -12.61
C ARG A 138 -21.59 -23.63 -11.28
N GLU A 139 -20.58 -22.91 -10.82
CA GLU A 139 -20.59 -22.25 -9.51
C GLU A 139 -21.45 -21.00 -9.46
N GLN A 140 -21.88 -20.43 -10.59
CA GLN A 140 -22.85 -19.33 -10.60
C GLN A 140 -24.15 -19.68 -9.86
N ALA A 141 -24.58 -20.95 -9.87
CA ALA A 141 -25.71 -21.45 -9.08
C ALA A 141 -25.31 -22.07 -7.73
N GLY A 142 -24.01 -22.03 -7.40
CA GLY A 142 -23.41 -22.63 -6.21
C GLY A 142 -23.41 -21.71 -4.98
N THR A 143 -22.57 -22.04 -4.01
CA THR A 143 -22.44 -21.27 -2.76
C THR A 143 -21.54 -20.04 -2.93
N GLN A 144 -21.76 -18.99 -2.13
CA GLN A 144 -20.94 -17.76 -2.17
C GLN A 144 -19.42 -18.02 -2.02
N PRO A 145 -18.94 -18.88 -1.10
CA PRO A 145 -17.49 -19.15 -0.99
C PRO A 145 -16.89 -19.82 -2.22
N ALA A 146 -17.65 -20.73 -2.85
CA ALA A 146 -17.20 -21.40 -4.07
C ALA A 146 -17.11 -20.42 -5.24
N GLN A 147 -18.10 -19.54 -5.40
CA GLN A 147 -18.07 -18.46 -6.38
C GLN A 147 -16.85 -17.54 -6.19
N VAL A 148 -16.58 -17.11 -4.96
CA VAL A 148 -15.44 -16.23 -4.66
C VAL A 148 -14.11 -16.91 -5.04
N SER A 149 -13.96 -18.20 -4.72
CA SER A 149 -12.74 -18.95 -4.99
C SER A 149 -12.49 -19.11 -6.49
N VAL A 150 -13.51 -19.55 -7.25
CA VAL A 150 -13.38 -19.73 -8.71
C VAL A 150 -13.19 -18.39 -9.42
N ARG A 151 -13.89 -17.34 -8.99
CA ARG A 151 -13.73 -15.99 -9.55
C ARG A 151 -12.29 -15.51 -9.41
N ARG A 152 -11.66 -15.69 -8.24
CA ARG A 152 -10.26 -15.30 -8.03
C ARG A 152 -9.34 -16.02 -9.02
N LEU A 153 -9.51 -17.32 -9.19
CA LEU A 153 -8.71 -18.11 -10.14
C LEU A 153 -8.91 -17.62 -11.59
N LEU A 154 -10.15 -17.28 -11.98
CA LEU A 154 -10.42 -16.70 -13.30
C LEU A 154 -9.78 -15.32 -13.48
N GLU A 155 -9.84 -14.46 -12.46
CA GLU A 155 -9.20 -13.14 -12.51
C GLU A 155 -7.68 -13.29 -12.70
N ASP A 156 -7.03 -14.19 -11.95
CA ASP A 156 -5.60 -14.50 -12.08
C ASP A 156 -5.27 -15.08 -13.47
N TRP A 157 -6.10 -16.00 -13.97
CA TRP A 157 -5.91 -16.61 -15.29
C TRP A 157 -6.06 -15.60 -16.42
N TYR A 158 -7.15 -14.82 -16.46
CA TYR A 158 -7.35 -13.82 -17.51
C TYR A 158 -6.24 -12.76 -17.51
N THR A 159 -5.75 -12.37 -16.34
CA THR A 159 -4.60 -11.46 -16.21
C THR A 159 -3.35 -12.10 -16.81
N GLY A 160 -3.03 -13.34 -16.44
CA GLY A 160 -1.85 -14.06 -16.91
C GLY A 160 -1.90 -14.43 -18.41
N SER A 161 -3.09 -14.67 -18.95
CA SER A 161 -3.30 -15.01 -20.36
C SER A 161 -3.53 -13.78 -21.26
N GLY A 162 -3.56 -12.57 -20.69
CA GLY A 162 -3.83 -11.33 -21.45
C GLY A 162 -5.28 -11.18 -21.95
N GLN A 163 -6.24 -11.91 -21.39
CA GLN A 163 -7.66 -11.84 -21.79
C GLN A 163 -8.39 -10.72 -21.03
N ILE A 164 -7.95 -9.49 -21.27
CA ILE A 164 -8.35 -8.32 -20.47
C ILE A 164 -9.83 -8.00 -20.61
N ASP A 165 -10.42 -8.19 -21.79
CA ASP A 165 -11.84 -7.91 -22.01
C ASP A 165 -12.72 -8.85 -21.16
N ARG A 166 -12.33 -10.13 -21.05
CA ARG A 166 -13.00 -11.10 -20.17
C ARG A 166 -12.82 -10.77 -18.69
N LEU A 167 -11.64 -10.29 -18.30
CA LEU A 167 -11.38 -9.82 -16.94
C LEU A 167 -12.31 -8.64 -16.58
N ILE A 168 -12.45 -7.67 -17.48
CA ILE A 168 -13.33 -6.52 -17.31
C ILE A 168 -14.80 -6.97 -17.24
N GLU A 169 -15.24 -7.89 -18.10
CA GLU A 169 -16.58 -8.50 -18.05
C GLU A 169 -16.84 -9.14 -16.67
N LEU A 170 -15.91 -9.98 -16.19
CA LEU A 170 -16.03 -10.67 -14.90
C LEU A 170 -16.05 -9.70 -13.71
N GLN A 171 -15.21 -8.67 -13.73
CA GLN A 171 -15.17 -7.66 -12.68
C GLN A 171 -16.44 -6.80 -12.67
N SER A 172 -16.89 -6.36 -13.84
CA SER A 172 -18.05 -5.48 -13.98
C SER A 172 -19.39 -6.14 -13.67
N ALA A 173 -19.48 -7.47 -13.78
CA ALA A 173 -20.69 -8.23 -13.43
C ALA A 173 -21.05 -8.20 -11.94
N SER A 174 -20.13 -7.77 -11.07
CA SER A 174 -20.33 -7.78 -9.62
C SER A 174 -19.65 -6.56 -9.00
N LEU A 175 -20.29 -5.41 -9.22
CA LEU A 175 -19.92 -4.12 -8.67
C LEU A 175 -20.91 -3.74 -7.58
N SER A 176 -20.50 -3.83 -6.32
CA SER A 176 -21.37 -3.59 -5.16
C SER A 176 -20.82 -2.56 -4.19
N ARG A 177 -19.50 -2.43 -4.13
CA ARG A 177 -18.76 -1.53 -3.23
C ARG A 177 -17.86 -0.62 -4.03
N ALA A 178 -17.52 0.55 -3.48
CA ALA A 178 -16.54 1.45 -4.09
C ALA A 178 -15.21 0.74 -4.39
N SER A 179 -14.77 -0.19 -3.54
CA SER A 179 -13.57 -1.01 -3.78
C SER A 179 -13.64 -1.84 -5.07
N ASP A 180 -14.82 -2.34 -5.44
CA ASP A 180 -15.01 -3.17 -6.62
C ASP A 180 -14.81 -2.32 -7.89
N PHE A 181 -15.35 -1.10 -7.88
CA PHE A 181 -15.14 -0.11 -8.94
C PHE A 181 -13.68 0.32 -9.04
N LEU A 182 -13.03 0.66 -7.92
CA LEU A 182 -11.63 1.10 -7.91
C LEU A 182 -10.71 0.03 -8.49
N ARG A 183 -10.93 -1.24 -8.15
CA ARG A 183 -10.19 -2.37 -8.73
C ARG A 183 -10.39 -2.50 -10.24
N LEU A 184 -11.62 -2.32 -10.72
CA LEU A 184 -11.92 -2.35 -12.15
C LEU A 184 -11.30 -1.17 -12.90
N ILE A 185 -11.37 0.04 -12.34
CA ILE A 185 -10.74 1.24 -12.93
C ILE A 185 -9.23 1.05 -13.03
N ASP A 186 -8.59 0.55 -11.97
CA ASP A 186 -7.17 0.25 -11.96
C ASP A 186 -6.80 -0.83 -13.00
N THR A 187 -7.62 -1.88 -13.12
CA THR A 187 -7.46 -2.90 -14.18
C THR A 187 -7.50 -2.26 -15.57
N CYS A 188 -8.48 -1.39 -15.85
CA CYS A 188 -8.54 -0.67 -17.11
C CYS A 188 -7.30 0.21 -17.35
N ARG A 189 -6.81 0.92 -16.32
CA ARG A 189 -5.63 1.80 -16.44
C ARG A 189 -4.35 1.02 -16.74
N ARG A 190 -4.11 -0.11 -16.07
CA ARG A 190 -2.91 -0.94 -16.28
C ARG A 190 -2.84 -1.58 -17.66
N HIS A 191 -3.96 -1.64 -18.38
CA HIS A 191 -4.07 -2.24 -19.71
C HIS A 191 -4.48 -1.23 -20.80
N ASP A 192 -4.11 0.04 -20.61
CA ASP A 192 -4.27 1.13 -21.58
C ASP A 192 -5.73 1.36 -22.05
N ARG A 193 -6.70 1.04 -21.19
CA ARG A 193 -8.14 1.25 -21.43
C ARG A 193 -8.65 2.55 -20.81
N ALA A 194 -7.99 3.67 -21.12
CA ALA A 194 -8.27 4.98 -20.50
C ALA A 194 -9.76 5.40 -20.57
N ARG A 195 -10.41 5.20 -21.74
CA ARG A 195 -11.84 5.53 -21.90
C ARG A 195 -12.75 4.71 -20.98
N GLN A 196 -12.49 3.40 -20.84
CA GLN A 196 -13.27 2.55 -19.95
C GLN A 196 -13.00 2.88 -18.48
N ALA A 197 -11.75 3.19 -18.13
CA ALA A 197 -11.38 3.63 -16.79
C ALA A 197 -12.19 4.88 -16.37
N LEU A 198 -12.29 5.88 -17.25
CA LEU A 198 -13.11 7.08 -17.01
C LEU A 198 -14.60 6.75 -16.86
N GLN A 199 -15.17 5.96 -17.77
CA GLN A 199 -16.59 5.56 -17.70
C GLN A 199 -16.92 4.81 -16.39
N TRP A 200 -16.03 3.94 -15.92
CA TRP A 200 -16.20 3.24 -14.66
C TRP A 200 -16.04 4.18 -13.47
N ALA A 201 -15.13 5.15 -13.52
CA ALA A 201 -14.95 6.17 -12.49
C ALA A 201 -16.19 7.09 -12.37
N GLU A 202 -16.78 7.50 -13.49
CA GLU A 202 -18.03 8.27 -13.50
C GLU A 202 -19.19 7.47 -12.90
N ARG A 203 -19.35 6.19 -13.29
CA ARG A 203 -20.35 5.29 -12.70
C ARG A 203 -20.11 5.09 -11.20
N ALA A 204 -18.86 4.97 -10.78
CA ALA A 204 -18.49 4.86 -9.38
C ALA A 204 -18.87 6.12 -8.61
N ALA A 205 -18.56 7.31 -9.13
CA ALA A 205 -18.88 8.58 -8.48
C ALA A 205 -20.39 8.82 -8.41
N LYS A 206 -21.17 8.35 -9.40
CA LYS A 206 -22.62 8.37 -9.34
C LYS A 206 -23.18 7.45 -8.24
N ALA A 207 -22.59 6.26 -8.06
CA ALA A 207 -23.01 5.31 -7.05
C ALA A 207 -22.53 5.69 -5.63
N PHE A 208 -21.36 6.33 -5.53
CA PHE A 208 -20.67 6.68 -4.29
C PHE A 208 -20.18 8.13 -4.30
N PRO A 209 -21.10 9.13 -4.34
CA PRO A 209 -20.77 10.53 -4.57
C PRO A 209 -19.93 11.19 -3.46
N ASP A 210 -19.86 10.56 -2.29
CA ASP A 210 -19.12 11.06 -1.13
C ASP A 210 -17.84 10.26 -0.83
N ASP A 211 -17.56 9.15 -1.54
CA ASP A 211 -16.35 8.36 -1.33
C ASP A 211 -15.14 9.09 -1.94
N ASN A 212 -14.29 9.66 -1.08
CA ASN A 212 -13.12 10.42 -1.51
C ASN A 212 -12.18 9.58 -2.39
N ARG A 213 -12.06 8.26 -2.17
CA ARG A 213 -11.17 7.42 -2.98
C ARG A 213 -11.63 7.35 -4.43
N VAL A 214 -12.94 7.38 -4.66
CA VAL A 214 -13.53 7.43 -6.00
C VAL A 214 -13.27 8.78 -6.64
N LEU A 215 -13.48 9.87 -5.91
CA LEU A 215 -13.22 11.23 -6.39
C LEU A 215 -11.73 11.47 -6.68
N ASP A 216 -10.83 10.88 -5.88
CA ASP A 216 -9.38 10.95 -6.04
C ASP A 216 -8.92 10.26 -7.33
N VAL A 217 -9.68 9.29 -7.82
CA VAL A 217 -9.42 8.60 -9.10
C VAL A 217 -10.14 9.28 -10.27
N LEU A 218 -11.37 9.75 -10.09
CA LEU A 218 -12.14 10.40 -11.15
C LEU A 218 -11.51 11.73 -11.59
N ALA A 219 -11.12 12.59 -10.65
CA ALA A 219 -10.63 13.92 -11.00
C ALA A 219 -9.33 13.90 -11.86
N PRO A 220 -8.30 13.07 -11.56
CA PRO A 220 -7.19 12.90 -12.50
C PRO A 220 -7.61 12.38 -13.87
N LEU A 221 -8.52 11.39 -13.94
CA LEU A 221 -8.96 10.82 -15.22
C LEU A 221 -9.72 11.85 -16.08
N LEU A 222 -10.51 12.72 -15.47
CA LEU A 222 -11.15 13.84 -16.17
C LEU A 222 -10.12 14.81 -16.73
N LEU A 223 -9.09 15.18 -15.94
CA LEU A 223 -8.01 16.07 -16.39
C LEU A 223 -7.20 15.46 -17.53
N GLU A 224 -6.81 14.19 -17.40
CA GLU A 224 -6.11 13.44 -18.46
C GLU A 224 -6.93 13.38 -19.77
N ALA A 225 -8.26 13.37 -19.66
CA ALA A 225 -9.18 13.37 -20.79
C ALA A 225 -9.57 14.79 -21.28
N GLY A 226 -9.05 15.86 -20.67
CA GLY A 226 -9.31 17.25 -21.07
C GLY A 226 -10.60 17.87 -20.51
N PHE A 227 -11.24 17.24 -19.52
CA PHE A 227 -12.48 17.71 -18.88
C PHE A 227 -12.20 18.46 -17.57
N ALA A 228 -11.38 19.51 -17.64
CA ALA A 228 -10.98 20.30 -16.46
C ALA A 228 -12.18 20.94 -15.73
N GLU A 229 -13.17 21.44 -16.47
CA GLU A 229 -14.38 22.05 -15.92
C GLU A 229 -15.21 21.07 -15.06
N GLU A 230 -15.17 19.77 -15.38
CA GLU A 230 -15.86 18.73 -14.59
C GLU A 230 -15.03 18.29 -13.38
N ALA A 231 -13.70 18.28 -13.51
CA ALA A 231 -12.78 17.95 -12.42
C ALA A 231 -12.74 19.05 -11.34
N LEU A 232 -12.90 20.31 -11.73
CA LEU A 232 -12.72 21.47 -10.86
C LEU A 232 -13.68 21.50 -9.65
N PRO A 233 -15.01 21.29 -9.80
CA PRO A 233 -15.91 21.16 -8.65
C PRO A 233 -15.54 20.01 -7.70
N ILE A 234 -15.01 18.89 -8.24
CA ILE A 234 -14.57 17.75 -7.44
C ILE A 234 -13.35 18.14 -6.60
N ARG A 235 -12.35 18.76 -7.22
CA ARG A 235 -11.15 19.24 -6.53
C ARG A 235 -11.48 20.29 -5.48
N TRP A 236 -12.42 21.19 -5.78
CA TRP A 236 -12.89 22.17 -4.81
C TRP A 236 -13.49 21.50 -3.57
N ARG A 237 -14.36 20.50 -3.76
CA ARG A 237 -14.98 19.77 -2.65
C ARG A 237 -13.94 19.01 -1.82
N GLN A 238 -12.94 18.40 -2.46
CA GLN A 238 -11.83 17.74 -1.78
C GLN A 238 -11.03 18.73 -0.93
N PHE A 239 -10.69 19.89 -1.49
CA PHE A 239 -10.02 20.96 -0.75
C PHE A 239 -10.84 21.42 0.46
N GLN A 240 -12.15 21.65 0.32
CA GLN A 240 -13.00 22.06 1.44
C GLN A 240 -13.07 21.01 2.56
N ARG A 241 -13.02 19.72 2.23
CA ARG A 241 -13.06 18.63 3.21
C ARG A 241 -11.73 18.44 3.94
N SER A 242 -10.62 18.62 3.24
CA SER A 242 -9.27 18.41 3.74
C SER A 242 -8.33 19.43 3.14
N ALA A 243 -8.44 20.67 3.63
CA ALA A 243 -7.64 21.77 3.11
C ALA A 243 -6.18 21.58 3.51
N GLY A 244 -5.31 21.55 2.51
CA GLY A 244 -3.88 21.36 2.68
C GLY A 244 -3.15 21.56 1.36
N ALA A 245 -1.81 21.47 1.40
CA ALA A 245 -0.96 21.69 0.24
C ALA A 245 -1.34 20.81 -0.96
N ASP A 246 -1.56 19.51 -0.74
CA ASP A 246 -1.84 18.55 -1.82
C ASP A 246 -3.17 18.83 -2.51
N THR A 247 -4.24 19.04 -1.75
CA THR A 247 -5.58 19.33 -2.30
C THR A 247 -5.64 20.71 -2.96
N TYR A 248 -4.84 21.67 -2.47
CA TYR A 248 -4.70 23.00 -3.08
C TYR A 248 -3.94 22.96 -4.41
N LEU A 249 -2.85 22.21 -4.49
CA LEU A 249 -2.10 22.03 -5.75
C LEU A 249 -2.92 21.22 -6.76
N ALA A 250 -3.68 20.22 -6.31
CA ALA A 250 -4.61 19.49 -7.16
C ALA A 250 -5.74 20.40 -7.69
N LEU A 251 -6.26 21.31 -6.85
CA LEU A 251 -7.20 22.34 -7.28
C LEU A 251 -6.59 23.31 -8.30
N ARG A 252 -5.35 23.76 -8.07
CA ARG A 252 -4.61 24.61 -9.00
C ARG A 252 -4.46 23.96 -10.37
N ALA A 253 -4.07 22.69 -10.38
CA ALA A 253 -3.91 21.93 -11.62
C ALA A 253 -5.23 21.84 -12.41
N ALA A 254 -6.37 21.67 -11.73
CA ALA A 254 -7.67 21.61 -12.38
C ALA A 254 -8.23 22.98 -12.82
N ALA A 255 -7.82 24.07 -12.16
CA ALA A 255 -8.32 25.40 -12.46
C ALA A 255 -7.67 26.02 -13.71
N GLU A 256 -6.47 25.58 -14.09
CA GLU A 256 -5.71 26.08 -15.25
C GLU A 256 -5.76 27.62 -15.36
N ASP A 257 -6.33 28.17 -16.44
CA ASP A 257 -6.43 29.62 -16.68
C ASP A 257 -7.32 30.35 -15.65
N ALA A 258 -8.27 29.64 -15.02
CA ALA A 258 -9.12 30.18 -13.97
C ALA A 258 -8.42 30.23 -12.60
N TRP A 259 -7.16 29.80 -12.49
CA TRP A 259 -6.44 29.74 -11.22
C TRP A 259 -6.46 31.05 -10.41
N PRO A 260 -6.28 32.26 -10.97
CA PRO A 260 -6.29 33.49 -10.17
C PRO A 260 -7.59 33.70 -9.36
N GLN A 261 -8.73 33.35 -9.94
CA GLN A 261 -10.04 33.41 -9.27
C GLN A 261 -10.13 32.33 -8.18
N TRP A 262 -9.73 31.10 -8.49
CA TRP A 262 -9.78 29.97 -7.56
C TRP A 262 -8.77 30.08 -6.42
N ARG A 263 -7.60 30.66 -6.67
CA ARG A 263 -6.59 31.02 -5.67
C ARG A 263 -7.20 31.95 -4.63
N THR A 264 -7.83 33.03 -5.09
CA THR A 264 -8.48 34.02 -4.21
C THR A 264 -9.56 33.34 -3.38
N ARG A 265 -10.40 32.52 -4.02
CA ARG A 265 -11.46 31.76 -3.35
C ARG A 265 -10.92 30.79 -2.30
N ALA A 266 -9.86 30.04 -2.62
CA ALA A 266 -9.28 29.05 -1.72
C ALA A 266 -8.58 29.69 -0.52
N LEU A 267 -7.85 30.80 -0.73
CA LEU A 267 -7.22 31.55 0.36
C LEU A 267 -8.26 32.26 1.24
N ALA A 268 -9.36 32.75 0.67
CA ALA A 268 -10.47 33.30 1.44
C ALA A 268 -11.19 32.21 2.26
N TRP A 269 -11.42 31.03 1.68
CA TRP A 269 -11.98 29.90 2.40
C TRP A 269 -11.08 29.47 3.57
N ALA A 270 -9.76 29.41 3.35
CA ALA A 270 -8.80 29.14 4.40
C ALA A 270 -8.75 30.24 5.48
N GLN A 271 -9.24 31.47 5.18
CA GLN A 271 -9.37 32.59 6.12
C GLN A 271 -10.62 32.50 7.02
N GLU A 272 -11.65 31.75 6.63
CA GLU A 272 -12.94 31.73 7.34
C GLU A 272 -13.12 30.53 8.29
N GLY A 273 -12.25 29.51 8.22
CA GLY A 273 -12.38 28.28 9.02
C GLY A 273 -12.07 28.44 10.52
N GLU A 274 -12.73 27.66 11.38
CA GLU A 274 -12.64 27.77 12.85
C GLU A 274 -11.31 27.29 13.50
N GLN A 275 -10.32 26.79 12.74
CA GLN A 275 -9.06 26.29 13.29
C GLN A 275 -7.82 26.90 12.61
N GLY A 276 -7.08 27.75 13.35
CA GLY A 276 -5.66 28.06 13.05
C GLY A 276 -5.37 28.84 11.76
N VAL A 277 -6.11 29.92 11.53
CA VAL A 277 -6.40 30.54 10.22
C VAL A 277 -5.25 31.29 9.51
N ILE A 278 -4.01 31.05 9.93
CA ILE A 278 -2.84 31.71 9.33
C ILE A 278 -1.80 30.67 8.92
N GLY A 279 -1.60 29.62 9.72
CA GLY A 279 -0.71 28.52 9.36
C GLY A 279 -1.12 27.84 8.06
N LEU A 280 -2.40 27.51 7.89
CA LEU A 280 -2.90 26.92 6.65
C LEU A 280 -2.61 27.82 5.45
N ARG A 281 -2.93 29.12 5.52
CA ARG A 281 -2.65 30.07 4.44
C ARG A 281 -1.16 30.16 4.12
N VAL A 282 -0.29 30.18 5.13
CA VAL A 282 1.16 30.12 4.93
C VAL A 282 1.57 28.83 4.22
N GLU A 283 1.04 27.68 4.62
CA GLU A 283 1.33 26.39 3.98
C GLU A 283 0.86 26.36 2.52
N LEU A 284 -0.32 26.88 2.22
CA LEU A 284 -0.83 26.97 0.84
C LEU A 284 0.05 27.88 -0.02
N LEU A 285 0.42 29.06 0.49
CA LEU A 285 1.32 29.99 -0.21
C LEU A 285 2.72 29.39 -0.44
N VAL A 286 3.25 28.63 0.53
CA VAL A 286 4.51 27.90 0.35
C VAL A 286 4.36 26.81 -0.71
N ALA A 287 3.26 26.06 -0.70
CA ALA A 287 3.01 25.00 -1.67
C ALA A 287 3.00 25.52 -3.11
N GLU A 288 2.38 26.69 -3.36
CA GLU A 288 2.37 27.32 -4.69
C GLU A 288 3.63 28.14 -5.05
N GLN A 289 4.65 28.14 -4.17
CA GLN A 289 5.90 28.91 -4.30
C GLN A 289 5.76 30.44 -4.19
N SER A 290 4.66 30.93 -3.61
CA SER A 290 4.43 32.34 -3.28
C SER A 290 5.13 32.75 -1.97
N LEU A 291 6.45 32.53 -1.90
CA LEU A 291 7.24 32.67 -0.67
C LEU A 291 7.22 34.10 -0.11
N GLY A 292 7.20 35.13 -0.97
CA GLY A 292 7.13 36.53 -0.54
C GLY A 292 5.86 36.86 0.24
N GLU A 293 4.70 36.38 -0.23
CA GLU A 293 3.42 36.55 0.48
C GLU A 293 3.38 35.74 1.77
N ALA A 294 3.89 34.50 1.74
CA ALA A 294 3.99 33.64 2.93
C ALA A 294 4.85 34.30 4.03
N LEU A 295 5.97 34.93 3.65
CA LEU A 295 6.85 35.67 4.55
C LEU A 295 6.16 36.88 5.18
N ALA A 296 5.49 37.70 4.36
CA ALA A 296 4.76 38.86 4.85
C ALA A 296 3.69 38.44 5.87
N LEU A 297 2.93 37.39 5.56
CA LEU A 297 1.87 36.88 6.41
C LEU A 297 2.44 36.31 7.73
N ALA A 298 3.48 35.48 7.67
CA ALA A 298 4.10 34.89 8.86
C ALA A 298 4.80 35.90 9.79
N ARG A 299 5.22 37.06 9.25
CA ARG A 299 5.78 38.16 10.04
C ARG A 299 4.71 38.94 10.81
N GLN A 300 3.58 39.19 10.17
CA GLN A 300 2.50 40.01 10.74
C GLN A 300 1.67 39.26 11.79
N HIS A 301 1.76 37.93 11.80
CA HIS A 301 0.85 37.11 12.58
C HIS A 301 1.54 35.94 13.33
N LYS A 302 0.83 35.44 14.34
CA LYS A 302 1.20 34.18 15.00
C LYS A 302 0.79 33.02 14.10
N CYS A 303 1.70 32.07 13.90
CA CYS A 303 1.50 30.88 13.08
C CYS A 303 1.89 29.65 13.90
N GLU A 304 1.26 28.53 13.57
CA GLU A 304 1.55 27.23 14.13
C GLU A 304 2.97 26.78 13.77
N ALA A 305 3.55 25.92 14.63
CA ALA A 305 4.91 25.45 14.46
C ALA A 305 5.16 24.74 13.11
N GLY A 306 4.18 23.94 12.65
CA GLY A 306 4.25 23.23 11.37
C GLY A 306 4.43 24.19 10.20
N ALA A 307 3.52 25.16 10.06
CA ALA A 307 3.58 26.17 9.01
C ALA A 307 4.88 26.99 9.03
N LEU A 308 5.37 27.37 10.22
CA LEU A 308 6.64 28.10 10.37
C LEU A 308 7.84 27.25 9.95
N ILE A 309 7.87 25.96 10.29
CA ILE A 309 8.94 25.04 9.84
C ILE A 309 8.90 24.89 8.32
N THR A 310 7.71 24.68 7.75
CA THR A 310 7.53 24.54 6.30
C THR A 310 8.02 25.77 5.55
N LEU A 311 7.63 26.97 5.99
CA LEU A 311 8.11 28.23 5.44
C LEU A 311 9.61 28.41 5.62
N ALA A 312 10.14 28.16 6.82
CA ALA A 312 11.56 28.31 7.11
C ALA A 312 12.40 27.45 6.16
N ARG A 313 12.06 26.17 6.00
CA ARG A 313 12.74 25.26 5.06
C ARG A 313 12.73 25.77 3.63
N ALA A 314 11.59 26.29 3.17
CA ALA A 314 11.44 26.78 1.81
C ALA A 314 12.31 28.01 1.51
N ILE A 315 12.62 28.84 2.52
CA ILE A 315 13.37 30.09 2.35
C ILE A 315 14.84 29.99 2.80
N GLU A 316 15.28 28.90 3.43
CA GLU A 316 16.62 28.80 4.04
C GLU A 316 17.76 29.19 3.11
N ARG A 317 17.67 28.81 1.84
CA ARG A 317 18.72 29.08 0.85
C ARG A 317 18.81 30.56 0.51
N ASP A 318 17.66 31.20 0.31
CA ASP A 318 17.57 32.54 -0.26
C ASP A 318 17.44 33.63 0.84
N HIS A 319 16.97 33.25 2.03
CA HIS A 319 16.77 34.10 3.22
C HIS A 319 17.14 33.38 4.54
N PRO A 320 18.40 32.98 4.74
CA PRO A 320 18.83 32.18 5.90
C PRO A 320 18.54 32.84 7.26
N GLU A 321 18.74 34.16 7.36
CA GLU A 321 18.46 34.90 8.60
C GLU A 321 16.97 34.86 8.98
N GLN A 322 16.09 34.94 7.98
CA GLN A 322 14.64 34.88 8.21
C GLN A 322 14.19 33.47 8.58
N ALA A 323 14.74 32.44 7.92
CA ALA A 323 14.50 31.05 8.29
C ALA A 323 14.89 30.80 9.74
N ALA A 324 16.05 31.32 10.16
CA ALA A 324 16.52 31.21 11.53
C ALA A 324 15.57 31.88 12.53
N VAL A 325 15.02 33.05 12.22
CA VAL A 325 14.00 33.71 13.07
C VAL A 325 12.78 32.80 13.28
N PHE A 326 12.28 32.14 12.24
CA PHE A 326 11.13 31.24 12.38
C PHE A 326 11.46 29.97 13.16
N TYR A 327 12.63 29.37 12.95
CA TYR A 327 13.07 28.24 13.78
C TYR A 327 13.19 28.58 15.25
N ARG A 328 13.73 29.76 15.58
CA ARG A 328 13.79 30.25 16.96
C ARG A 328 12.40 30.44 17.55
N ARG A 329 11.47 31.06 16.81
CA ARG A 329 10.06 31.20 17.24
C ARG A 329 9.41 29.85 17.58
N VAL A 330 9.68 28.83 16.76
CA VAL A 330 9.15 27.47 17.00
C VAL A 330 9.77 26.84 18.25
N ILE A 331 11.10 26.92 18.40
CA ILE A 331 11.79 26.42 19.59
C ILE A 331 11.25 27.11 20.86
N GLU A 332 11.10 28.43 20.82
CA GLU A 332 10.61 29.21 21.96
C GLU A 332 9.14 28.92 22.31
N ALA A 333 8.33 28.51 21.34
CA ALA A 333 6.95 28.10 21.58
C ALA A 333 6.85 26.69 22.20
N ILE A 334 7.68 25.75 21.75
CA ILE A 334 7.58 24.33 22.15
C ILE A 334 8.37 24.04 23.44
N LEU A 335 9.57 24.63 23.58
CA LEU A 335 10.49 24.29 24.66
C LEU A 335 9.94 24.50 26.09
N PRO A 336 9.17 25.57 26.40
CA PRO A 336 8.65 25.78 27.76
C PRO A 336 7.78 24.62 28.25
N THR A 337 6.85 24.17 27.42
CA THR A 337 5.83 23.15 27.76
C THR A 337 6.34 21.72 27.57
N ARG A 338 7.49 21.53 26.90
CA ARG A 338 8.05 20.21 26.63
C ARG A 338 8.58 19.52 27.90
N THR A 339 8.17 18.27 28.11
CA THR A 339 8.67 17.37 29.14
C THR A 339 9.14 16.06 28.49
N GLY A 340 10.20 15.45 29.03
CA GLY A 340 10.72 14.18 28.51
C GLY A 340 11.77 14.34 27.40
N ARG A 341 11.45 13.93 26.17
CA ARG A 341 12.39 13.91 25.02
C ARG A 341 12.42 15.25 24.28
N TYR A 342 13.62 15.69 23.89
CA TYR A 342 13.86 16.96 23.20
C TYR A 342 14.35 16.79 21.75
N ASP A 343 14.19 15.60 21.16
CA ASP A 343 14.74 15.25 19.84
C ASP A 343 14.33 16.23 18.73
N ASP A 344 13.10 16.74 18.79
CA ASP A 344 12.55 17.75 17.88
C ASP A 344 13.24 19.11 18.04
N VAL A 345 13.43 19.58 19.27
CA VAL A 345 14.14 20.85 19.56
C VAL A 345 15.61 20.74 19.17
N ILE A 346 16.27 19.62 19.49
CA ILE A 346 17.66 19.36 19.12
C ILE A 346 17.81 19.31 17.59
N SER A 347 16.84 18.71 16.88
CA SER A 347 16.84 18.70 15.42
C SER A 347 16.72 20.11 14.83
N LEU A 348 15.86 20.96 15.39
CA LEU A 348 15.75 22.36 14.96
C LEU A 348 17.02 23.17 15.25
N LEU A 349 17.69 22.93 16.39
CA LEU A 349 18.97 23.57 16.71
C LEU A 349 20.10 23.13 15.77
N LYS A 350 20.14 21.86 15.38
CA LYS A 350 21.07 21.37 14.34
C LYS A 350 20.79 22.02 12.98
N THR A 351 19.52 22.21 12.63
CA THR A 351 19.14 22.97 11.43
C THR A 351 19.61 24.42 11.52
N LEU A 352 19.40 25.09 12.66
CA LEU A 352 19.92 26.44 12.90
C LEU A 352 21.44 26.52 12.76
N ARG A 353 22.17 25.51 13.25
CA ARG A 353 23.62 25.39 13.07
C ARG A 353 24.04 25.34 11.60
N ARG A 354 23.31 24.57 10.78
CA ARG A 354 23.55 24.53 9.32
C ARG A 354 23.26 25.88 8.64
N VAL A 355 22.20 26.57 9.07
CA VAL A 355 21.73 27.81 8.42
C VAL A 355 22.53 29.04 8.85
N MET A 356 22.93 29.13 10.12
CA MET A 356 23.58 30.31 10.72
C MET A 356 25.06 30.11 11.08
N GLY A 357 25.57 28.89 10.99
CA GLY A 357 26.92 28.51 11.41
C GLY A 357 27.04 28.13 12.89
N ASP A 358 28.17 27.50 13.22
CA ASP A 358 28.44 26.89 14.54
C ASP A 358 28.40 27.89 15.69
N ALA A 359 29.10 29.02 15.56
CA ALA A 359 29.19 30.01 16.62
C ALA A 359 27.82 30.60 17.00
N ALA A 360 27.00 30.94 16.01
CA ALA A 360 25.67 31.52 16.24
C ALA A 360 24.70 30.51 16.87
N ALA A 361 24.77 29.24 16.46
CA ALA A 361 23.94 28.19 17.04
C ALA A 361 24.36 27.83 18.47
N GLN A 362 25.67 27.78 18.77
CA GLN A 362 26.17 27.54 20.13
C GLN A 362 25.80 28.66 21.09
N ALA A 363 25.90 29.92 20.64
CA ALA A 363 25.47 31.07 21.43
C ALA A 363 23.97 30.99 21.77
N TYR A 364 23.13 30.65 20.78
CA TYR A 364 21.68 30.51 21.01
C TYR A 364 21.34 29.30 21.90
N ALA A 365 21.99 28.16 21.70
CA ALA A 365 21.81 26.98 22.55
C ALA A 365 22.21 27.25 24.01
N SER A 366 23.31 27.98 24.22
CA SER A 366 23.75 28.41 25.56
C SER A 366 22.72 29.34 26.22
N GLN A 367 22.16 30.29 25.47
CA GLN A 367 21.09 31.15 25.95
C GLN A 367 19.84 30.35 26.38
N LEU A 368 19.46 29.32 25.62
CA LEU A 368 18.34 28.45 25.97
C LEU A 368 18.62 27.62 27.23
N ARG A 369 19.85 27.10 27.38
CA ARG A 369 20.28 26.41 28.61
C ARG A 369 20.11 27.32 29.83
N ASP A 370 20.62 28.54 29.74
CA ASP A 370 20.61 29.49 30.87
C ASP A 370 19.19 29.96 31.22
N ARG A 371 18.29 30.04 30.23
CA ARG A 371 16.88 30.38 30.42
C ARG A 371 16.05 29.23 31.01
N PHE A 372 16.45 27.98 30.81
CA PHE A 372 15.74 26.79 31.30
C PHE A 372 16.61 25.87 32.18
N PRO A 373 17.19 26.39 33.29
CA PRO A 373 18.15 25.64 34.11
C PRO A 373 17.55 24.39 34.78
N ALA A 374 16.23 24.37 34.98
CA ALA A 374 15.53 23.22 35.55
C ALA A 374 15.42 22.01 34.58
N LYS A 375 15.63 22.19 33.27
CA LYS A 375 15.52 21.12 32.26
C LYS A 375 16.88 20.42 32.05
N ARG A 376 17.35 19.69 33.07
CA ARG A 376 18.67 19.00 33.06
C ARG A 376 18.88 18.11 31.84
N ARG A 377 17.91 17.24 31.53
CA ARG A 377 17.96 16.35 30.36
C ARG A 377 18.13 17.11 29.03
N PHE A 378 17.52 18.28 28.89
CA PHE A 378 17.72 19.12 27.69
C PHE A 378 19.17 19.60 27.60
N THR A 379 19.77 19.99 28.73
CA THR A 379 21.19 20.38 28.80
C THR A 379 22.11 19.22 28.41
N ASP A 380 21.82 18.01 28.90
CA ASP A 380 22.58 16.80 28.54
C ASP A 380 22.46 16.48 27.04
N ASP A 381 21.25 16.63 26.47
CA ASP A 381 21.00 16.40 25.05
C ASP A 381 21.70 17.47 24.17
N LEU A 382 21.80 18.73 24.62
CA LEU A 382 22.59 19.78 23.95
C LEU A 382 24.07 19.43 23.92
N ALA A 383 24.64 19.00 25.05
CA ALA A 383 26.05 18.61 25.16
C ALA A 383 26.35 17.40 24.28
N ARG A 384 25.50 16.35 24.34
CA ARG A 384 25.63 15.14 23.50
C ARG A 384 25.55 15.47 22.01
N ALA A 385 24.74 16.47 21.62
CA ALA A 385 24.62 16.92 20.25
C ALA A 385 25.76 17.85 19.77
N GLY A 386 26.71 18.20 20.65
CA GLY A 386 27.78 19.16 20.36
C GLY A 386 27.25 20.57 20.05
N LEU A 387 26.12 20.95 20.65
CA LEU A 387 25.48 22.25 20.45
C LEU A 387 25.89 23.28 21.50
N ILE A 388 26.61 22.87 22.54
CA ILE A 388 27.25 23.75 23.51
C ILE A 388 28.68 23.26 23.75
N PRO A 389 29.63 24.16 24.10
CA PRO A 389 30.95 23.75 24.55
C PRO A 389 30.82 22.82 25.78
N SER A 390 31.67 21.78 25.82
CA SER A 390 31.70 20.80 26.91
C SER A 390 32.01 21.42 28.26
#